data_AF-A0A8B8DUM9-F1
#
_entry.id   AF-A0A8B8DUM9-F1
#
_cell.length_a   1.000
_cell.length_b   1.000
_cell.length_c   1.000
_cell.angle_alpha   90.00
_cell.angle_beta   90.00
_cell.angle_gamma   90.00
#
_symmetry.space_group_name_H-M   'P 1'
#
loop_
_entity.id
_entity.type
_entity.pdbx_description
1 polymer ?
#
loop_
_entity_poly.entity_id
_entity_poly.type
_entity_poly.pdbx_seq_one_letter_code
_entity_poly.pdbx_strand_id
1 'polypeptide(L)'
;MALTSTRPLYKQRTESLPNTLTSVMFGNGQINPEDNPNYLVYKKMERIVEMMQDEGTGVPVRTVKSFMSKVPSVFTGADLITWIMKNIDVDDQVEAVHVATLMASHGYFFPIDDHYLIVKNDNTYYRFQTPCFWPSRCGEPENTDYAVYLCKRTMQNKQRLELADYEAENLARLQKMFSRKWEFIYMQAEAQAKVDKKRDKLERKVLDSQERAFWDVHRPVPGCVNTTEVDIKKACRMNRHSKMTRPNYAVPGGRLSPSISEADLCNPCDNIRHDISLLRKKLEKRRVKISKVSESYLAYYEQYAEYDAFITAPDPSNPWISDSIDFWEQEKTLNPRDIPQRRVKRWAFNIEELLLDPAGKDQFSKFLDKEFSGENLKFWMACKELKGLPIREVHRKVHEIFTEFLAPGAHNPVNVDGTITELVRNRMEVNPTRYVFDEAQDHIFKLMKSDSYSRYLRSDQYKEFLSGTRKKSRKRLEIRKVAV
;
A
#
# COMPACT_ATOMS: atom_id res chain seq x y z
N MET A 1 65.19 -3.26 -0.51
CA MET A 1 64.68 -4.26 -1.47
C MET A 1 63.18 -4.06 -1.57
N ALA A 2 62.73 -3.55 -2.73
CA ALA A 2 61.34 -3.14 -2.96
C ALA A 2 60.46 -4.37 -3.23
N LEU A 3 59.38 -4.52 -2.45
CA LEU A 3 58.29 -5.45 -2.72
C LEU A 3 57.25 -4.72 -3.58
N THR A 4 57.13 -5.14 -4.84
CA THR A 4 56.20 -4.63 -5.82
C THR A 4 54.76 -5.03 -5.47
N SER A 5 54.00 -4.07 -4.95
CA SER A 5 52.56 -4.15 -4.77
C SER A 5 51.87 -4.18 -6.15
N THR A 6 51.25 -5.31 -6.49
CA THR A 6 50.46 -5.46 -7.71
C THR A 6 49.04 -4.92 -7.45
N ARG A 7 48.72 -3.84 -8.17
CA ARG A 7 47.40 -3.16 -8.16
C ARG A 7 46.24 -4.13 -8.45
N PRO A 8 45.11 -4.09 -7.72
CA PRO A 8 43.87 -4.73 -8.16
C PRO A 8 43.23 -3.92 -9.29
N LEU A 9 43.03 -4.59 -10.43
CA LEU A 9 42.57 -4.08 -11.73
C LEU A 9 41.07 -3.71 -11.81
N TYR A 10 40.44 -3.16 -10.75
CA TYR A 10 38.99 -2.87 -10.80
C TYR A 10 38.63 -1.46 -11.29
N LYS A 11 39.54 -0.47 -11.15
CA LYS A 11 39.29 0.93 -11.53
C LYS A 11 39.82 1.40 -12.89
N GLN A 12 40.51 0.55 -13.65
CA GLN A 12 41.15 0.94 -14.93
C GLN A 12 40.60 0.26 -16.19
N ARG A 13 39.49 -0.48 -16.10
CA ARG A 13 38.81 -1.06 -17.27
C ARG A 13 37.31 -0.73 -17.29
N THR A 14 36.98 0.50 -16.95
CA THR A 14 35.69 1.14 -17.24
C THR A 14 35.76 2.02 -18.49
N GLU A 15 36.79 1.84 -19.34
CA GLU A 15 36.83 2.44 -20.67
C GLU A 15 36.28 1.45 -21.71
N SER A 16 35.09 1.80 -22.21
CA SER A 16 34.49 1.30 -23.46
C SER A 16 34.27 -0.21 -23.56
N LEU A 17 33.10 -0.67 -23.11
CA LEU A 17 32.35 -1.58 -23.99
C LEU A 17 32.16 -0.80 -25.32
N PRO A 18 32.55 -1.36 -26.47
CA PRO A 18 32.37 -0.64 -27.73
C PRO A 18 30.89 -0.32 -27.88
N ASN A 19 30.61 0.89 -28.38
CA ASN A 19 29.27 1.40 -28.67
C ASN A 19 28.38 0.39 -29.44
N THR A 20 28.93 -0.69 -30.00
CA THR A 20 28.20 -1.76 -30.67
C THR A 20 27.36 -2.66 -29.77
N LEU A 21 27.61 -2.84 -28.47
CA LEU A 21 26.69 -3.63 -27.61
C LEU A 21 25.52 -2.77 -27.07
N THR A 22 25.78 -1.51 -26.79
CA THR A 22 24.77 -0.55 -26.28
C THR A 22 23.97 0.11 -27.40
N SER A 23 24.58 0.46 -28.54
CA SER A 23 23.89 1.07 -29.69
C SER A 23 23.07 0.08 -30.52
N VAL A 24 23.31 -1.23 -30.36
CA VAL A 24 22.60 -2.27 -31.12
C VAL A 24 21.45 -2.87 -30.32
N MET A 25 21.54 -2.94 -28.97
CA MET A 25 20.45 -3.44 -28.13
C MET A 25 19.45 -2.35 -27.68
N PHE A 26 19.84 -1.09 -27.68
CA PHE A 26 18.99 0.01 -27.20
C PHE A 26 18.78 1.03 -28.31
N GLY A 27 17.60 1.02 -28.92
CA GLY A 27 17.18 2.04 -29.87
C GLY A 27 17.27 3.45 -29.27
N ASN A 28 17.45 4.46 -30.12
CA ASN A 28 17.67 5.88 -29.79
C ASN A 28 16.53 6.59 -29.00
N GLY A 29 15.60 5.87 -28.37
CA GLY A 29 14.57 6.44 -27.49
C GLY A 29 15.06 6.51 -26.05
N GLN A 30 15.80 7.56 -25.68
CA GLN A 30 16.08 7.83 -24.27
C GLN A 30 14.78 8.25 -23.56
N ILE A 31 14.08 7.28 -22.96
CA ILE A 31 13.12 7.57 -21.89
C ILE A 31 13.94 8.10 -20.72
N ASN A 32 13.59 9.26 -20.17
CA ASN A 32 14.25 9.79 -18.99
C ASN A 32 14.14 8.73 -17.88
N PRO A 33 15.24 8.22 -17.29
CA PRO A 33 15.19 7.21 -16.23
C PRO A 33 14.26 7.60 -15.07
N GLU A 34 14.10 8.90 -14.84
CA GLU A 34 13.22 9.47 -13.81
C GLU A 34 11.72 9.24 -14.09
N ASP A 35 11.33 8.99 -15.34
CA ASP A 35 9.95 8.71 -15.73
C ASP A 35 9.54 7.28 -15.39
N ASN A 36 10.50 6.39 -15.05
CA ASN A 36 10.19 5.04 -14.61
C ASN A 36 9.52 5.07 -13.23
N PRO A 37 8.34 4.45 -13.06
CA PRO A 37 7.57 4.51 -11.81
C PRO A 37 8.25 3.77 -10.66
N ASN A 38 9.26 2.96 -10.95
CA ASN A 38 10.08 2.26 -9.98
C ASN A 38 11.47 2.91 -9.81
N TYR A 39 11.76 4.04 -10.46
CA TYR A 39 13.06 4.73 -10.44
C TYR A 39 13.63 4.93 -9.03
N LEU A 40 12.81 5.41 -8.09
CA LEU A 40 13.24 5.65 -6.71
C LEU A 40 13.67 4.36 -5.99
N VAL A 41 13.08 3.22 -6.34
CA VAL A 41 13.45 1.92 -5.77
C VAL A 41 14.80 1.49 -6.34
N TYR A 42 14.99 1.60 -7.66
CA TYR A 42 16.27 1.29 -8.31
C TYR A 42 17.40 2.14 -7.75
N LYS A 43 17.19 3.44 -7.59
CA LYS A 43 18.19 4.35 -7.01
C LYS A 43 18.62 3.94 -5.59
N LYS A 44 17.68 3.45 -4.77
CA LYS A 44 17.98 2.94 -3.42
C LYS A 44 18.79 1.65 -3.48
N MET A 45 18.40 0.70 -4.35
CA MET A 45 19.14 -0.55 -4.54
C MET A 45 20.56 -0.29 -5.06
N GLU A 46 20.72 0.60 -6.04
CA GLU A 46 22.00 0.98 -6.62
C GLU A 46 22.95 1.58 -5.60
N ARG A 47 22.44 2.48 -4.74
CA ARG A 47 23.23 3.03 -3.63
C ARG A 47 23.75 1.93 -2.69
N ILE A 48 22.94 0.91 -2.42
CA ILE A 48 23.38 -0.23 -1.60
C ILE A 48 24.46 -1.03 -2.33
N VAL A 49 24.30 -1.28 -3.63
CA VAL A 49 25.31 -1.98 -4.44
C VAL A 49 26.63 -1.21 -4.48
N GLU A 50 26.58 0.12 -4.60
CA GLU A 50 27.77 0.98 -4.54
C GLU A 50 28.49 0.83 -3.19
N MET A 51 27.76 0.78 -2.07
CA MET A 51 28.34 0.51 -0.76
C MET A 51 28.92 -0.91 -0.67
N MET A 52 28.25 -1.92 -1.24
CA MET A 52 28.76 -3.29 -1.30
C MET A 52 30.06 -3.41 -2.11
N GLN A 53 30.29 -2.49 -3.05
CA GLN A 53 31.48 -2.46 -3.92
C GLN A 53 32.60 -1.56 -3.39
N ASP A 54 32.44 -0.96 -2.21
CA ASP A 54 33.47 -0.11 -1.60
C ASP A 54 34.77 -0.90 -1.32
N GLU A 55 35.92 -0.27 -1.58
CA GLU A 55 37.23 -0.95 -1.52
C GLU A 55 37.64 -1.35 -0.10
N GLY A 56 37.18 -0.64 0.93
CA GLY A 56 37.55 -0.90 2.32
C GLY A 56 36.46 -1.60 3.12
N THR A 57 35.22 -1.22 2.89
CA THR A 57 34.07 -1.64 3.70
C THR A 57 33.13 -2.59 2.98
N GLY A 58 33.30 -2.81 1.68
CA GLY A 58 32.43 -3.63 0.83
C GLY A 58 32.54 -5.14 1.06
N VAL A 59 31.78 -5.88 0.24
CA VAL A 59 31.77 -7.35 0.23
C VAL A 59 33.11 -7.86 -0.35
N PRO A 60 33.79 -8.82 0.30
CA PRO A 60 35.10 -9.27 -0.15
C PRO A 60 35.03 -10.05 -1.47
N VAL A 61 35.39 -9.40 -2.58
CA VAL A 61 35.46 -10.02 -3.90
C VAL A 61 36.81 -10.68 -4.14
N ARG A 62 36.83 -11.94 -4.59
CA ARG A 62 38.03 -12.76 -4.75
C ARG A 62 38.07 -13.46 -6.10
N THR A 63 39.27 -13.92 -6.49
CA THR A 63 39.45 -14.88 -7.59
C THR A 63 39.69 -16.26 -6.99
N VAL A 64 38.75 -17.18 -7.20
CA VAL A 64 38.84 -18.54 -6.67
C VAL A 64 39.59 -19.42 -7.66
N LYS A 65 40.59 -20.17 -7.17
CA LYS A 65 41.36 -21.14 -7.95
C LYS A 65 41.07 -22.54 -7.41
N SER A 66 40.70 -23.46 -8.29
CA SER A 66 40.60 -24.90 -8.04
C SER A 66 41.57 -25.64 -8.97
N PHE A 67 41.69 -26.96 -8.78
CA PHE A 67 42.52 -27.83 -9.61
C PHE A 67 42.15 -27.76 -11.11
N MET A 68 40.86 -27.57 -11.44
CA MET A 68 40.34 -27.59 -12.81
C MET A 68 39.86 -26.21 -13.32
N SER A 69 39.69 -25.21 -12.45
CA SER A 69 39.05 -23.94 -12.82
C SER A 69 39.62 -22.73 -12.08
N LYS A 70 39.60 -21.58 -12.75
CA LYS A 70 39.85 -20.27 -12.17
C LYS A 70 38.63 -19.40 -12.42
N VAL A 71 37.98 -18.95 -11.34
CA VAL A 71 36.76 -18.13 -11.38
C VAL A 71 37.10 -16.74 -10.83
N PRO A 72 37.22 -15.71 -11.70
CA PRO A 72 37.54 -14.37 -11.26
C PRO A 72 36.30 -13.64 -10.73
N SER A 73 36.56 -12.65 -9.87
CA SER A 73 35.58 -11.64 -9.44
C SER A 73 34.27 -12.22 -8.91
N VAL A 74 34.35 -13.00 -7.83
CA VAL A 74 33.20 -13.58 -7.13
C VAL A 74 33.27 -13.34 -5.63
N PHE A 75 32.11 -13.36 -4.98
CA PHE A 75 31.95 -13.32 -3.53
C PHE A 75 30.98 -14.44 -3.11
N THR A 76 30.99 -14.82 -1.82
CA THR A 76 30.07 -15.86 -1.32
C THR A 76 28.76 -15.26 -0.84
N GLY A 77 27.69 -16.06 -0.86
CA GLY A 77 26.42 -15.67 -0.25
C GLY A 77 26.57 -15.38 1.25
N ALA A 78 27.34 -16.19 1.97
CA ALA A 78 27.64 -15.96 3.39
C ALA A 78 28.32 -14.60 3.66
N ASP A 79 29.30 -14.21 2.84
CA ASP A 79 29.96 -12.91 2.96
C ASP A 79 28.98 -11.76 2.67
N LEU A 80 28.12 -11.91 1.67
CA LEU A 80 27.09 -10.92 1.31
C LEU A 80 26.10 -10.72 2.46
N ILE A 81 25.54 -11.80 3.00
CA ILE A 81 24.55 -11.71 4.09
C ILE A 81 25.18 -11.14 5.36
N THR A 82 26.40 -11.56 5.69
CA THR A 82 27.17 -10.98 6.81
C THR A 82 27.37 -9.48 6.63
N TRP A 83 27.68 -9.04 5.40
CA TRP A 83 27.83 -7.63 5.10
C TRP A 83 26.50 -6.87 5.25
N ILE A 84 25.39 -7.43 4.77
CA ILE A 84 24.05 -6.83 4.87
C ILE A 84 23.66 -6.65 6.34
N MET A 85 23.76 -7.71 7.15
CA MET A 85 23.45 -7.67 8.59
C MET A 85 24.27 -6.61 9.36
N LYS A 86 25.47 -6.29 8.87
CA LYS A 86 26.36 -5.32 9.53
C LYS A 86 26.12 -3.88 9.09
N ASN A 87 25.74 -3.66 7.83
CA ASN A 87 25.74 -2.33 7.21
C ASN A 87 24.33 -1.82 6.86
N ILE A 88 23.33 -2.69 6.88
CA ILE A 88 21.92 -2.37 6.66
C ILE A 88 21.17 -2.64 7.95
N ASP A 89 20.20 -1.78 8.27
CA ASP A 89 19.31 -1.92 9.43
C ASP A 89 18.29 -3.04 9.13
N VAL A 90 18.68 -4.28 9.41
CA VAL A 90 17.86 -5.49 9.27
C VAL A 90 17.86 -6.25 10.60
N ASP A 91 16.69 -6.72 11.01
CA ASP A 91 16.49 -7.29 12.35
C ASP A 91 16.94 -8.75 12.44
N ASP A 92 16.83 -9.49 11.32
CA ASP A 92 17.20 -10.89 11.27
C ASP A 92 17.83 -11.34 9.93
N GLN A 93 18.37 -12.56 9.96
CA GLN A 93 19.05 -13.17 8.82
C GLN A 93 18.09 -13.51 7.66
N VAL A 94 16.82 -13.80 7.95
CA VAL A 94 15.82 -14.14 6.94
C VAL A 94 15.47 -12.89 6.14
N GLU A 95 15.31 -11.75 6.80
CA GLU A 95 15.14 -10.44 6.17
C GLU A 95 16.35 -10.08 5.31
N ALA A 96 17.57 -10.25 5.81
CA ALA A 96 18.78 -10.01 5.04
C ALA A 96 18.86 -10.84 3.75
N VAL A 97 18.54 -12.14 3.84
CA VAL A 97 18.48 -13.04 2.67
C VAL A 97 17.37 -12.64 1.71
N HIS A 98 16.23 -12.21 2.23
CA HIS A 98 15.11 -11.74 1.42
C HIS A 98 15.47 -10.47 0.63
N VAL A 99 16.05 -9.46 1.29
CA VAL A 99 16.52 -8.23 0.65
C VAL A 99 17.59 -8.55 -0.40
N ALA A 100 18.56 -9.40 -0.07
CA ALA A 100 19.59 -9.83 -1.01
C ALA A 100 19.00 -10.52 -2.25
N THR A 101 18.01 -11.39 -2.04
CA THR A 101 17.29 -12.10 -3.11
C THR A 101 16.51 -11.12 -3.98
N LEU A 102 15.83 -10.12 -3.41
CA LEU A 102 15.17 -9.07 -4.18
C LEU A 102 16.17 -8.28 -5.01
N MET A 103 17.34 -7.92 -4.48
CA MET A 103 18.37 -7.22 -5.27
C MET A 103 18.93 -8.10 -6.40
N ALA A 104 19.09 -9.40 -6.16
CA ALA A 104 19.51 -10.35 -7.18
C ALA A 104 18.45 -10.50 -8.30
N SER A 105 17.17 -10.60 -7.94
CA SER A 105 16.06 -10.74 -8.90
C SER A 105 15.84 -9.50 -9.75
N HIS A 106 16.36 -8.34 -9.34
CA HIS A 106 16.41 -7.10 -10.14
C HIS A 106 17.70 -6.97 -10.96
N GLY A 107 18.60 -7.96 -10.88
CA GLY A 107 19.78 -8.06 -11.73
C GLY A 107 21.00 -7.29 -11.25
N TYR A 108 21.09 -6.88 -9.98
CA TYR A 108 22.28 -6.16 -9.49
C TYR A 108 23.48 -7.07 -9.21
N PHE A 109 23.21 -8.32 -8.86
CA PHE A 109 24.19 -9.39 -8.75
C PHE A 109 23.47 -10.73 -8.96
N PHE A 110 24.21 -11.77 -9.30
CA PHE A 110 23.62 -13.03 -9.75
C PHE A 110 24.50 -14.23 -9.40
N PRO A 111 23.92 -15.42 -9.18
CA PRO A 111 24.68 -16.65 -9.01
C PRO A 111 25.37 -17.02 -10.32
N ILE A 112 26.63 -17.45 -10.24
CA ILE A 112 27.43 -17.71 -11.45
C ILE A 112 27.02 -19.00 -12.19
N ASP A 113 26.47 -19.97 -11.47
CA ASP A 113 26.21 -21.34 -11.94
C ASP A 113 24.71 -21.69 -12.01
N ASP A 114 23.82 -20.71 -11.83
CA ASP A 114 22.37 -20.92 -11.81
C ASP A 114 21.62 -19.80 -12.56
N HIS A 115 20.46 -20.14 -13.14
CA HIS A 115 19.52 -19.21 -13.76
C HIS A 115 18.50 -18.64 -12.75
N TYR A 116 18.31 -19.30 -11.61
CA TYR A 116 17.47 -18.76 -10.53
C TYR A 116 18.19 -17.63 -9.80
N LEU A 117 17.68 -16.40 -9.92
CA LEU A 117 18.24 -15.20 -9.28
C LEU A 117 17.90 -15.12 -7.79
N ILE A 118 18.36 -16.10 -7.02
CA ILE A 118 18.11 -16.26 -5.58
C ILE A 118 19.42 -16.25 -4.80
N VAL A 119 19.43 -15.62 -3.64
CA VAL A 119 20.58 -15.61 -2.72
C VAL A 119 20.42 -16.70 -1.67
N LYS A 120 21.48 -17.51 -1.49
CA LYS A 120 21.60 -18.50 -0.43
C LYS A 120 22.65 -18.04 0.57
N ASN A 121 22.38 -18.22 1.86
CA ASN A 121 23.39 -17.95 2.89
C ASN A 121 24.35 -19.14 3.04
N ASP A 122 25.17 -19.35 2.03
CA ASP A 122 26.15 -20.43 1.97
C ASP A 122 27.38 -20.02 1.13
N ASN A 123 28.19 -20.99 0.74
CA ASN A 123 29.38 -20.76 -0.08
C ASN A 123 29.10 -20.66 -1.59
N THR A 124 27.84 -20.50 -2.01
CA THR A 124 27.48 -20.25 -3.41
C THR A 124 28.12 -18.95 -3.88
N TYR A 125 28.67 -18.96 -5.09
CA TYR A 125 29.36 -17.82 -5.67
C TYR A 125 28.41 -16.90 -6.44
N TYR A 126 28.53 -15.62 -6.16
CA TYR A 126 27.80 -14.54 -6.81
C TYR A 126 28.75 -13.56 -7.47
N ARG A 127 28.23 -12.79 -8.42
CA ARG A 127 28.97 -11.74 -9.12
C ARG A 127 28.10 -10.50 -9.29
N PHE A 128 28.72 -9.32 -9.15
CA PHE A 128 28.07 -8.06 -9.44
C PHE A 128 27.80 -7.87 -10.94
N GLN A 129 26.63 -7.33 -11.25
CA GLN A 129 26.27 -6.93 -12.60
C GLN A 129 26.95 -5.62 -12.99
N THR A 130 27.26 -5.48 -14.28
CA THR A 130 27.76 -4.23 -14.84
C THR A 130 26.67 -3.16 -14.87
N PRO A 131 26.97 -1.88 -14.55
CA PRO A 131 25.96 -0.81 -14.56
C PRO A 131 25.21 -0.64 -15.88
N CYS A 132 25.78 -1.02 -17.02
CA CYS A 132 25.08 -0.94 -18.31
C CYS A 132 23.88 -1.90 -18.43
N PHE A 133 23.80 -2.93 -17.57
CA PHE A 133 22.68 -3.85 -17.51
C PHE A 133 21.77 -3.61 -16.29
N TRP A 134 21.96 -2.51 -15.56
CA TRP A 134 21.06 -2.15 -14.47
C TRP A 134 19.67 -1.76 -14.99
N PRO A 135 18.60 -2.11 -14.27
CA PRO A 135 17.22 -1.88 -14.71
C PRO A 135 16.86 -0.39 -14.83
N SER A 136 17.59 0.52 -14.17
CA SER A 136 17.40 1.97 -14.31
C SER A 136 17.97 2.55 -15.61
N ARG A 137 18.97 1.88 -16.19
CA ARG A 137 19.71 2.35 -17.37
C ARG A 137 19.33 1.60 -18.65
N CYS A 138 18.61 0.52 -18.49
CA CYS A 138 18.22 -0.38 -19.56
C CYS A 138 16.75 -0.17 -19.93
N GLY A 139 16.48 0.02 -21.22
CA GLY A 139 15.12 -0.01 -21.75
C GLY A 139 14.60 -1.45 -21.83
N GLU A 140 13.30 -1.62 -22.07
CA GLU A 140 12.71 -2.94 -22.28
C GLU A 140 13.35 -3.63 -23.50
N PRO A 141 14.02 -4.79 -23.34
CA PRO A 141 14.72 -5.44 -24.45
C PRO A 141 13.75 -6.13 -25.40
N GLU A 142 14.04 -6.03 -26.70
CA GLU A 142 13.17 -6.57 -27.73
C GLU A 142 13.35 -8.09 -27.90
N ASN A 143 12.34 -8.73 -28.48
CA ASN A 143 12.42 -10.16 -28.84
C ASN A 143 13.50 -10.44 -29.90
N THR A 144 13.85 -9.45 -30.72
CA THR A 144 14.93 -9.58 -31.72
C THR A 144 16.28 -9.76 -31.03
N ASP A 145 16.57 -8.96 -29.99
CA ASP A 145 17.82 -9.04 -29.23
C ASP A 145 17.95 -10.38 -28.50
N TYR A 146 16.84 -10.88 -27.94
CA TYR A 146 16.83 -12.19 -27.29
C TYR A 146 17.09 -13.33 -28.27
N ALA A 147 16.55 -13.23 -29.50
CA ALA A 147 16.83 -14.20 -30.56
C ALA A 147 18.30 -14.21 -30.97
N VAL A 148 18.94 -13.04 -31.08
CA VAL A 148 20.38 -12.91 -31.36
C VAL A 148 21.20 -13.55 -30.24
N TYR A 149 20.85 -13.29 -28.97
CA TYR A 149 21.53 -13.88 -27.81
C TYR A 149 21.45 -15.41 -27.79
N LEU A 150 20.25 -15.98 -27.93
CA LEU A 150 20.05 -17.43 -27.94
C LEU A 150 20.75 -18.08 -29.13
N CYS A 151 20.62 -17.49 -30.32
CA CYS A 151 21.33 -17.95 -31.53
C CYS A 151 22.84 -17.96 -31.29
N LYS A 152 23.40 -16.85 -30.78
CA LYS A 152 24.84 -16.73 -30.47
C LYS A 152 25.31 -17.83 -29.51
N ARG A 153 24.51 -18.19 -28.49
CA ARG A 153 24.85 -19.27 -27.54
C ARG A 153 24.94 -20.63 -28.21
N THR A 154 23.99 -20.98 -29.07
CA THR A 154 24.00 -22.26 -29.81
C THR A 154 25.26 -22.41 -30.67
N MET A 155 25.83 -21.31 -31.17
CA MET A 155 27.01 -21.33 -32.05
C MET A 155 28.33 -21.56 -31.31
N GLN A 156 28.35 -21.49 -29.97
CA GLN A 156 29.60 -21.56 -29.20
C GLN A 156 30.07 -22.98 -28.88
N ASN A 157 29.22 -24.01 -29.06
CA ASN A 157 29.53 -25.43 -28.82
C ASN A 157 30.27 -25.68 -27.49
N LYS A 158 29.77 -25.10 -26.39
CA LYS A 158 30.33 -25.28 -25.04
C LYS A 158 29.21 -25.69 -24.09
N GLN A 159 29.44 -26.75 -23.31
CA GLN A 159 28.48 -27.27 -22.35
C GLN A 159 27.91 -26.20 -21.40
N ARG A 160 28.76 -25.31 -20.86
CA ARG A 160 28.33 -24.19 -19.99
C ARG A 160 27.42 -23.14 -20.64
N LEU A 161 27.25 -23.18 -21.96
CA LEU A 161 26.43 -22.26 -22.75
C LEU A 161 25.28 -22.96 -23.46
N GLU A 162 25.13 -24.27 -23.25
CA GLU A 162 23.98 -25.03 -23.75
C GLU A 162 22.69 -24.38 -23.26
N LEU A 163 21.69 -24.37 -24.13
CA LEU A 163 20.40 -23.79 -23.81
C LEU A 163 19.68 -24.72 -22.83
N ALA A 164 19.08 -24.16 -21.80
CA ALA A 164 18.11 -24.89 -21.00
C ALA A 164 16.84 -25.18 -21.85
N ASP A 165 16.03 -26.15 -21.43
CA ASP A 165 14.85 -26.57 -22.20
C ASP A 165 13.89 -25.41 -22.52
N TYR A 166 13.64 -24.53 -21.55
CA TYR A 166 12.78 -23.34 -21.74
C TYR A 166 13.42 -22.32 -22.71
N GLU A 167 14.74 -22.22 -22.73
CA GLU A 167 15.46 -21.33 -23.66
C GLU A 167 15.41 -21.90 -25.08
N ALA A 168 15.52 -23.22 -25.24
CA ALA A 168 15.37 -23.90 -26.52
C ALA A 168 13.95 -23.77 -27.09
N GLU A 169 12.93 -23.90 -26.24
CA GLU A 169 11.53 -23.65 -26.61
C GLU A 169 11.32 -22.19 -27.04
N ASN A 170 11.87 -21.24 -26.29
CA ASN A 170 11.85 -19.83 -26.64
C ASN A 170 12.53 -19.56 -27.99
N LEU A 171 13.69 -20.16 -28.24
CA LEU A 171 14.40 -20.04 -29.51
C LEU A 171 13.55 -20.57 -30.67
N ALA A 172 12.92 -21.74 -30.52
CA ALA A 172 12.05 -22.32 -31.54
C ALA A 172 10.85 -21.40 -31.85
N ARG A 173 10.23 -20.80 -30.82
CA ARG A 173 9.16 -19.81 -30.97
C ARG A 173 9.63 -18.56 -31.72
N LEU A 174 10.82 -18.05 -31.38
CA LEU A 174 11.41 -16.87 -32.02
C LEU A 174 11.79 -17.14 -33.48
N GLN A 175 12.32 -18.32 -33.80
CA GLN A 175 12.61 -18.76 -35.18
C GLN A 175 11.34 -18.78 -36.03
N LYS A 176 10.22 -19.29 -35.47
CA LYS A 176 8.92 -19.25 -36.15
C LYS A 176 8.44 -17.81 -36.36
N MET A 177 8.52 -16.98 -35.32
CA MET A 177 8.06 -15.58 -35.35
C MET A 177 8.87 -14.70 -36.31
N PHE A 178 10.18 -14.91 -36.39
CA PHE A 178 11.11 -14.13 -37.21
C PHE A 178 11.62 -14.87 -38.46
N SER A 179 10.91 -15.88 -38.94
CA SER A 179 11.33 -16.75 -40.07
C SER A 179 11.88 -15.98 -41.27
N ARG A 180 11.23 -14.88 -41.68
CA ARG A 180 11.66 -14.04 -42.83
C ARG A 180 12.89 -13.17 -42.55
N LYS A 181 13.21 -12.92 -41.28
CA LYS A 181 14.34 -12.08 -40.84
C LYS A 181 15.46 -12.92 -40.19
N TRP A 182 15.32 -14.24 -40.15
CA TRP A 182 16.22 -15.14 -39.41
C TRP A 182 17.67 -15.04 -39.87
N GLU A 183 17.90 -14.91 -41.18
CA GLU A 183 19.25 -14.72 -41.74
C GLU A 183 19.95 -13.48 -41.16
N PHE A 184 19.23 -12.37 -40.95
CA PHE A 184 19.81 -11.17 -40.34
C PHE A 184 20.15 -11.39 -38.86
N ILE A 185 19.28 -12.08 -38.12
CA ILE A 185 19.52 -12.46 -36.72
C ILE A 185 20.76 -13.36 -36.62
N TYR A 186 20.88 -14.35 -37.52
CA TYR A 186 22.03 -15.25 -37.56
C TYR A 186 23.33 -14.51 -37.91
N MET A 187 23.32 -13.65 -38.92
CA MET A 187 24.49 -12.81 -39.27
C MET A 187 24.93 -11.92 -38.11
N GLN A 188 23.98 -11.32 -37.38
CA GLN A 188 24.27 -10.49 -36.21
C GLN A 188 24.87 -11.32 -35.06
N ALA A 189 24.29 -12.49 -34.77
CA ALA A 189 24.80 -13.42 -33.77
C ALA A 189 26.22 -13.91 -34.11
N GLU A 190 26.48 -14.24 -35.37
CA GLU A 190 27.79 -14.68 -35.85
C GLU A 190 28.84 -13.56 -35.71
N ALA A 191 28.49 -12.33 -36.10
CA ALA A 191 29.37 -11.17 -35.96
C ALA A 191 29.74 -10.93 -34.48
N GLN A 192 28.76 -10.99 -33.58
CA GLN A 192 29.00 -10.85 -32.13
C GLN A 192 29.88 -11.98 -31.60
N ALA A 193 29.63 -13.24 -32.00
CA ALA A 193 30.47 -14.38 -31.61
C ALA A 193 31.92 -14.25 -32.09
N LYS A 194 32.15 -13.69 -33.29
CA LYS A 194 33.49 -13.39 -33.83
C LYS A 194 34.21 -12.34 -32.99
N VAL A 195 33.52 -11.30 -32.53
CA VAL A 195 34.07 -10.29 -31.61
C VAL A 195 34.42 -10.91 -30.26
N ASP A 196 33.51 -11.70 -29.68
CA ASP A 196 33.72 -12.33 -28.38
C ASP A 196 34.91 -13.30 -28.39
N LYS A 197 35.14 -14.00 -29.51
CA LYS A 197 36.31 -14.88 -29.72
C LYS A 197 37.67 -14.16 -29.63
N LYS A 198 37.73 -12.85 -29.88
CA LYS A 198 38.97 -12.05 -29.79
C LYS A 198 39.35 -11.67 -28.36
N ARG A 199 38.42 -11.77 -27.40
CA ARG A 199 38.64 -11.41 -25.99
C ARG A 199 39.40 -12.51 -25.24
N ASP A 200 40.05 -12.16 -24.13
CA ASP A 200 40.68 -13.15 -23.25
C ASP A 200 39.65 -14.18 -22.72
N LYS A 201 40.10 -15.41 -22.46
CA LYS A 201 39.24 -16.51 -22.02
C LYS A 201 38.50 -16.20 -20.72
N LEU A 202 39.16 -15.59 -19.73
CA LEU A 202 38.54 -15.29 -18.44
C LEU A 202 37.60 -14.09 -18.54
N GLU A 203 38.00 -13.06 -19.29
CA GLU A 203 37.17 -11.89 -19.56
C GLU A 203 35.87 -12.28 -20.29
N ARG A 204 35.97 -13.14 -21.31
CA ARG A 204 34.80 -13.66 -22.02
C ARG A 204 33.85 -14.42 -21.10
N LYS A 205 34.37 -15.25 -20.18
CA LYS A 205 33.52 -15.97 -19.21
C LYS A 205 32.72 -15.01 -18.32
N VAL A 206 33.32 -13.88 -17.93
CA VAL A 206 32.64 -12.87 -17.11
C VAL A 206 31.54 -12.20 -17.91
N LEU A 207 31.85 -11.73 -19.12
CA LEU A 207 30.90 -11.06 -19.99
C LEU A 207 29.72 -11.96 -20.39
N ASP A 208 29.98 -13.23 -20.74
CA ASP A 208 28.94 -14.22 -21.04
C ASP A 208 27.97 -14.37 -19.85
N SER A 209 28.48 -14.42 -18.62
CA SER A 209 27.65 -14.56 -17.41
C SER A 209 26.84 -13.30 -17.08
N GLN A 210 27.38 -12.11 -17.37
CA GLN A 210 26.69 -10.83 -17.17
C GLN A 210 25.53 -10.66 -18.14
N GLU A 211 25.74 -11.02 -19.41
CA GLU A 211 24.70 -11.04 -20.43
C GLU A 211 23.64 -12.12 -20.13
N ARG A 212 24.05 -13.30 -19.64
CA ARG A 212 23.10 -14.32 -19.15
C ARG A 212 22.21 -13.78 -18.04
N ALA A 213 22.80 -13.20 -17.00
CA ALA A 213 22.06 -12.66 -15.87
C ALA A 213 21.12 -11.49 -16.28
N PHE A 214 21.49 -10.71 -17.28
CA PHE A 214 20.60 -9.71 -17.87
C PHE A 214 19.34 -10.35 -18.45
N TRP A 215 19.48 -11.44 -19.20
CA TRP A 215 18.34 -12.17 -19.76
C TRP A 215 17.55 -12.95 -18.71
N ASP A 216 18.19 -13.43 -17.64
CA ASP A 216 17.50 -14.09 -16.52
C ASP A 216 16.51 -13.14 -15.80
N VAL A 217 16.74 -11.82 -15.85
CA VAL A 217 15.79 -10.81 -15.36
C VAL A 217 14.63 -10.59 -16.35
N HIS A 218 14.95 -10.40 -17.63
CA HIS A 218 13.96 -9.95 -18.63
C HIS A 218 13.20 -11.09 -19.30
N ARG A 219 13.72 -12.32 -19.24
CA ARG A 219 13.14 -13.57 -19.75
C ARG A 219 13.37 -14.66 -18.70
N PRO A 220 12.74 -14.50 -17.50
CA PRO A 220 13.02 -15.35 -16.36
C PRO A 220 12.60 -16.80 -16.61
N VAL A 221 13.22 -17.71 -15.84
CA VAL A 221 12.84 -19.13 -15.81
C VAL A 221 11.33 -19.26 -15.52
N PRO A 222 10.59 -20.12 -16.23
CA PRO A 222 9.15 -20.30 -15.98
C PRO A 222 8.86 -20.61 -14.51
N GLY A 223 7.89 -19.89 -13.92
CA GLY A 223 7.54 -19.98 -12.50
C GLY A 223 8.23 -18.94 -11.60
N CYS A 224 9.29 -18.28 -12.08
CA CYS A 224 9.87 -17.14 -11.38
C CYS A 224 9.03 -15.87 -11.57
N VAL A 225 9.06 -14.99 -10.58
CA VAL A 225 8.44 -13.66 -10.66
C VAL A 225 9.20 -12.81 -11.68
N ASN A 226 8.47 -12.22 -12.62
CA ASN A 226 9.04 -11.25 -13.54
C ASN A 226 9.10 -9.86 -12.87
N THR A 227 10.30 -9.46 -12.45
CA THR A 227 10.55 -8.20 -11.76
C THR A 227 10.41 -6.97 -12.67
N THR A 228 10.33 -7.16 -13.99
CA THR A 228 10.12 -6.08 -14.94
C THR A 228 8.65 -5.73 -15.13
N GLU A 229 7.71 -6.51 -14.56
CA GLU A 229 6.28 -6.22 -14.65
C GLU A 229 5.91 -4.98 -13.83
N VAL A 230 5.15 -4.08 -14.45
CA VAL A 230 4.73 -2.81 -13.84
C VAL A 230 3.22 -2.81 -13.64
N ASP A 231 2.77 -2.40 -12.45
CA ASP A 231 1.35 -2.20 -12.15
C ASP A 231 0.67 -1.29 -13.19
N ILE A 232 -0.50 -1.69 -13.68
CA ILE A 232 -1.21 -1.00 -14.76
C ILE A 232 -1.51 0.48 -14.43
N LYS A 233 -1.75 0.83 -13.16
CA LYS A 233 -1.97 2.22 -12.73
C LYS A 233 -0.68 3.03 -12.83
N LYS A 234 0.47 2.42 -12.55
CA LYS A 234 1.79 3.04 -12.74
C LYS A 234 2.09 3.24 -14.23
N ALA A 235 1.88 2.22 -15.06
CA ALA A 235 2.08 2.30 -16.50
C ALA A 235 1.19 3.39 -17.16
N CYS A 236 -0.08 3.48 -16.76
CA CYS A 236 -0.98 4.53 -17.23
C CYS A 236 -0.53 5.94 -16.83
N ARG A 237 0.11 6.12 -15.65
CA ARG A 237 0.62 7.43 -15.21
C ARG A 237 1.85 7.87 -16.00
N MET A 238 2.73 6.95 -16.38
CA MET A 238 3.86 7.25 -17.27
C MET A 238 3.35 7.79 -18.61
N ASN A 239 2.38 7.10 -19.21
CA ASN A 239 1.77 7.50 -20.48
C ASN A 239 0.89 8.75 -20.37
N ARG A 240 0.50 9.16 -19.17
CA ARG A 240 -0.18 10.44 -18.94
C ARG A 240 0.77 11.61 -19.03
N HIS A 241 2.02 11.53 -18.57
CA HIS A 241 2.95 12.66 -18.67
C HIS A 241 3.33 12.99 -20.13
N SER A 242 3.31 11.98 -21.02
CA SER A 242 3.41 12.19 -22.47
C SER A 242 2.13 12.77 -23.11
N LYS A 243 0.97 12.67 -22.45
CA LYS A 243 -0.33 13.17 -22.95
C LYS A 243 -0.89 14.36 -22.17
N MET A 244 -0.28 14.75 -21.05
CA MET A 244 -0.75 15.81 -20.16
C MET A 244 -0.07 17.14 -20.47
N THR A 245 0.05 17.42 -21.77
CA THR A 245 -0.32 18.73 -22.33
C THR A 245 -1.83 18.76 -22.69
N ARG A 246 -2.66 17.85 -22.15
CA ARG A 246 -4.11 17.86 -22.29
C ARG A 246 -4.84 17.43 -21.00
N PRO A 247 -5.64 18.30 -20.37
CA PRO A 247 -6.57 17.89 -19.34
C PRO A 247 -7.86 17.36 -19.98
N ASN A 248 -8.06 16.03 -19.97
CA ASN A 248 -9.36 15.44 -20.28
C ASN A 248 -10.27 15.50 -19.05
N TYR A 249 -11.13 16.52 -19.00
CA TYR A 249 -12.41 16.41 -18.31
C TYR A 249 -13.33 15.57 -19.20
N ALA A 250 -13.39 14.26 -18.94
CA ALA A 250 -14.41 13.41 -19.53
C ALA A 250 -15.69 13.52 -18.68
N VAL A 251 -16.64 14.36 -19.14
CA VAL A 251 -18.07 14.14 -18.86
C VAL A 251 -18.58 13.20 -19.96
N PRO A 252 -19.34 12.13 -19.64
CA PRO A 252 -19.87 11.24 -20.67
C PRO A 252 -21.01 11.96 -21.39
N GLY A 253 -20.85 12.21 -22.69
CA GLY A 253 -21.91 12.67 -23.58
C GLY A 253 -21.91 14.17 -23.83
N GLY A 254 -21.27 14.59 -24.92
CA GLY A 254 -21.36 15.95 -25.45
C GLY A 254 -20.24 16.24 -26.44
N ARG A 255 -20.58 16.49 -27.71
CA ARG A 255 -19.62 16.91 -28.74
C ARG A 255 -18.98 18.23 -28.29
N LEU A 256 -17.66 18.29 -28.20
CA LEU A 256 -16.92 19.53 -27.97
C LEU A 256 -16.91 20.38 -29.25
N SER A 257 -17.39 21.62 -29.14
CA SER A 257 -17.20 22.68 -30.13
C SER A 257 -15.71 23.09 -30.23
N PRO A 258 -15.21 23.49 -31.41
CA PRO A 258 -13.79 23.73 -31.67
C PRO A 258 -13.38 25.19 -31.41
N SER A 259 -13.57 25.72 -30.19
CA SER A 259 -13.37 27.16 -29.94
C SER A 259 -12.70 27.54 -28.61
N ILE A 260 -11.88 26.69 -28.01
CA ILE A 260 -10.99 27.09 -26.90
C ILE A 260 -9.55 26.77 -27.27
N SER A 261 -8.70 27.79 -27.29
CA SER A 261 -7.28 27.66 -27.61
C SER A 261 -6.50 27.14 -26.39
N GLU A 262 -5.44 26.36 -26.58
CA GLU A 262 -4.60 25.82 -25.48
C GLU A 262 -3.98 26.93 -24.60
N ALA A 263 -3.94 28.18 -25.07
CA ALA A 263 -3.46 29.34 -24.31
C ALA A 263 -4.41 29.77 -23.18
N ASP A 264 -5.70 29.41 -23.24
CA ASP A 264 -6.71 29.81 -22.25
C ASP A 264 -6.68 28.93 -20.98
N LEU A 265 -5.94 27.81 -20.98
CA LEU A 265 -5.88 26.84 -19.88
C LEU A 265 -4.74 27.08 -18.86
N CYS A 266 -3.86 28.05 -19.14
CA CYS A 266 -2.70 28.35 -18.29
C CYS A 266 -2.51 29.86 -18.14
N ASN A 267 -3.51 30.56 -17.60
CA ASN A 267 -3.29 31.92 -17.13
C ASN A 267 -2.55 31.86 -15.77
N PRO A 268 -1.26 32.21 -15.69
CA PRO A 268 -0.49 32.10 -14.45
C PRO A 268 -1.11 32.92 -13.31
N CYS A 269 -1.80 34.02 -13.65
CA CYS A 269 -2.51 34.85 -12.70
C CYS A 269 -3.69 34.12 -12.03
N ASP A 270 -4.40 33.25 -12.75
CA ASP A 270 -5.55 32.51 -12.18
C ASP A 270 -5.09 31.36 -11.27
N ASN A 271 -3.96 30.73 -11.61
CA ASN A 271 -3.30 29.77 -10.72
C ASN A 271 -2.84 30.43 -9.41
N ILE A 272 -2.20 31.60 -9.51
CA ILE A 272 -1.78 32.37 -8.32
C ILE A 272 -2.99 32.81 -7.48
N ARG A 273 -4.08 33.27 -8.12
CA ARG A 273 -5.33 33.61 -7.40
C ARG A 273 -5.92 32.41 -6.69
N HIS A 274 -5.91 31.24 -7.33
CA HIS A 274 -6.35 29.99 -6.72
C HIS A 274 -5.50 29.63 -5.51
N ASP A 275 -4.18 29.69 -5.64
CA ASP A 275 -3.24 29.41 -4.55
C ASP A 275 -3.42 30.37 -3.37
N ILE A 276 -3.58 31.67 -3.63
CA ILE A 276 -3.89 32.67 -2.60
C ILE A 276 -5.19 32.31 -1.88
N SER A 277 -6.24 31.94 -2.63
CA SER A 277 -7.53 31.52 -2.04
C SER A 277 -7.38 30.27 -1.18
N LEU A 278 -6.64 29.26 -1.64
CA LEU A 278 -6.35 28.05 -0.88
C LEU A 278 -5.56 28.34 0.39
N LEU A 279 -4.55 29.21 0.32
CA LEU A 279 -3.73 29.60 1.47
C LEU A 279 -4.54 30.38 2.51
N ARG A 280 -5.41 31.30 2.07
CA ARG A 280 -6.35 32.01 2.96
C ARG A 280 -7.25 31.03 3.71
N LYS A 281 -7.87 30.08 2.99
CA LYS A 281 -8.66 29.00 3.61
C LYS A 281 -7.86 28.15 4.59
N LYS A 282 -6.56 27.91 4.33
CA LYS A 282 -5.68 27.17 5.25
C LYS A 282 -5.34 27.97 6.52
N LEU A 283 -5.29 29.30 6.44
CA LEU A 283 -5.05 30.18 7.59
C LEU A 283 -6.27 30.28 8.52
N GLU A 284 -7.48 30.22 7.97
CA GLU A 284 -8.73 30.23 8.75
C GLU A 284 -8.94 28.96 9.59
N LYS A 285 -8.27 27.85 9.24
CA LYS A 285 -8.36 26.60 9.99
C LYS A 285 -7.69 26.73 11.36
N ARG A 286 -8.49 26.64 12.42
CA ARG A 286 -8.01 26.56 13.80
C ARG A 286 -7.11 25.32 13.96
N ARG A 287 -5.93 25.52 14.56
CA ARG A 287 -4.96 24.44 14.81
C ARG A 287 -4.82 24.19 16.31
N VAL A 288 -4.54 22.94 16.66
CA VAL A 288 -4.22 22.52 18.02
C VAL A 288 -2.70 22.33 18.14
N LYS A 289 -2.12 22.63 19.30
CA LYS A 289 -0.69 22.41 19.56
C LYS A 289 -0.36 20.93 19.44
N ILE A 290 0.80 20.59 18.87
CA ILE A 290 1.22 19.20 18.68
C ILE A 290 1.28 18.43 19.99
N SER A 291 1.72 19.05 21.09
CA SER A 291 1.74 18.42 22.41
C SER A 291 0.35 17.96 22.86
N LYS A 292 -0.68 18.79 22.64
CA LYS A 292 -2.07 18.44 22.96
C LYS A 292 -2.66 17.38 22.05
N VAL A 293 -2.27 17.36 20.78
CA VAL A 293 -2.65 16.28 19.85
C VAL A 293 -2.00 14.95 20.29
N SER A 294 -0.71 14.97 20.63
CA SER A 294 0.01 13.78 21.11
C SER A 294 -0.56 13.24 22.42
N GLU A 295 -0.80 14.10 23.42
CA GLU A 295 -1.45 13.72 24.68
C GLU A 295 -2.83 13.09 24.40
N SER A 296 -3.62 13.66 23.50
CA SER A 296 -4.93 13.12 23.12
C SER A 296 -4.84 11.73 22.47
N TYR A 297 -3.85 11.50 21.60
CA TYR A 297 -3.68 10.20 20.96
C TYR A 297 -3.16 9.13 21.91
N LEU A 298 -2.24 9.49 22.81
CA LEU A 298 -1.77 8.58 23.86
C LEU A 298 -2.90 8.17 24.79
N ALA A 299 -3.70 9.13 25.28
CA ALA A 299 -4.85 8.85 26.12
C ALA A 299 -5.89 7.97 25.41
N TYR A 300 -6.15 8.22 24.12
CA TYR A 300 -7.02 7.35 23.32
C TYR A 300 -6.43 5.93 23.19
N TYR A 301 -5.14 5.81 22.89
CA TYR A 301 -4.49 4.50 22.84
C TYR A 301 -4.61 3.73 24.17
N GLU A 302 -4.24 4.36 25.29
CA GLU A 302 -4.30 3.75 26.62
C GLU A 302 -5.72 3.30 26.99
N GLN A 303 -6.73 4.09 26.62
CA GLN A 303 -8.13 3.77 26.86
C GLN A 303 -8.62 2.54 26.08
N TYR A 304 -8.12 2.31 24.86
CA TYR A 304 -8.58 1.24 23.98
C TYR A 304 -7.62 0.04 23.90
N ALA A 305 -6.42 0.10 24.50
CA ALA A 305 -5.42 -0.97 24.44
C ALA A 305 -5.93 -2.33 24.95
N GLU A 306 -6.79 -2.35 25.98
CA GLU A 306 -7.44 -3.58 26.49
C GLU A 306 -8.45 -4.20 25.49
N TYR A 307 -8.87 -3.43 24.47
CA TYR A 307 -9.87 -3.82 23.47
C TYR A 307 -9.24 -4.19 22.13
N ASP A 308 -7.94 -3.96 21.95
CA ASP A 308 -7.19 -4.32 20.75
C ASP A 308 -6.67 -5.76 20.87
N ALA A 309 -7.21 -6.65 20.05
CA ALA A 309 -6.88 -8.07 20.05
C ALA A 309 -5.44 -8.40 19.59
N PHE A 310 -4.73 -7.43 19.00
CA PHE A 310 -3.31 -7.58 18.66
C PHE A 310 -2.39 -7.24 19.85
N ILE A 311 -2.86 -6.43 20.79
CA ILE A 311 -2.08 -5.96 21.95
C ILE A 311 -2.44 -6.75 23.20
N THR A 312 -3.74 -6.90 23.45
CA THR A 312 -4.29 -7.61 24.61
C THR A 312 -5.08 -8.82 24.12
N ALA A 313 -4.71 -10.00 24.59
CA ALA A 313 -5.41 -11.23 24.22
C ALA A 313 -6.89 -11.16 24.66
N PRO A 314 -7.85 -11.39 23.75
CA PRO A 314 -9.27 -11.39 24.11
C PRO A 314 -9.61 -12.64 24.96
N ASP A 315 -10.54 -12.46 25.90
CA ASP A 315 -11.13 -13.51 26.73
C ASP A 315 -12.47 -13.95 26.13
N PRO A 316 -12.74 -15.25 25.87
CA PRO A 316 -11.95 -16.43 26.27
C PRO A 316 -10.68 -16.68 25.46
N SER A 317 -10.70 -16.40 24.16
CA SER A 317 -9.52 -16.52 23.30
C SER A 317 -9.74 -15.82 21.96
N ASN A 318 -8.66 -15.57 21.22
CA ASN A 318 -8.74 -15.03 19.87
C ASN A 318 -9.21 -16.14 18.91
N PRO A 319 -10.37 -16.00 18.24
CA PRO A 319 -10.90 -17.04 17.35
C PRO A 319 -9.96 -17.45 16.21
N TRP A 320 -9.08 -16.54 15.77
CA TRP A 320 -8.09 -16.82 14.72
C TRP A 320 -6.90 -17.67 15.18
N ILE A 321 -6.74 -17.86 16.49
CA ILE A 321 -5.64 -18.64 17.09
C ILE A 321 -6.18 -19.94 17.69
N SER A 322 -7.36 -19.89 18.33
CA SER A 322 -7.93 -21.02 19.05
C SER A 322 -8.95 -21.83 18.26
N ASP A 323 -9.36 -21.36 17.08
CA ASP A 323 -10.48 -21.90 16.29
C ASP A 323 -11.82 -21.97 17.05
N SER A 324 -11.94 -21.28 18.19
CA SER A 324 -13.20 -21.14 18.93
C SER A 324 -13.89 -19.83 18.57
N ILE A 325 -15.19 -19.91 18.23
CA ILE A 325 -16.03 -18.75 17.92
C ILE A 325 -16.67 -18.12 19.15
N ASP A 326 -16.42 -18.63 20.36
CA ASP A 326 -17.09 -18.22 21.59
C ASP A 326 -17.00 -16.71 21.85
N PHE A 327 -15.83 -16.12 21.58
CA PHE A 327 -15.63 -14.67 21.70
C PHE A 327 -16.57 -13.88 20.78
N TRP A 328 -16.75 -14.30 19.53
CA TRP A 328 -17.66 -13.61 18.61
C TRP A 328 -19.12 -13.74 19.03
N GLU A 329 -19.53 -14.87 19.58
CA GLU A 329 -20.88 -15.06 20.09
C GLU A 329 -21.14 -14.21 21.34
N GLN A 330 -20.15 -14.08 22.23
CA GLN A 330 -20.22 -13.14 23.36
C GLN A 330 -20.35 -11.68 22.91
N GLU A 331 -19.64 -11.25 21.86
CA GLU A 331 -19.73 -9.88 21.35
C GLU A 331 -21.07 -9.57 20.68
N LYS A 332 -21.78 -10.59 20.15
CA LYS A 332 -23.11 -10.42 19.52
C LYS A 332 -24.27 -10.46 20.51
N THR A 333 -24.06 -10.97 21.72
CA THR A 333 -25.16 -11.18 22.65
C THR A 333 -25.92 -9.88 22.95
N LEU A 334 -27.26 -9.96 22.93
CA LEU A 334 -28.15 -8.88 23.35
C LEU A 334 -28.83 -9.20 24.69
N ASN A 335 -28.61 -10.40 25.24
CA ASN A 335 -29.17 -10.77 26.53
C ASN A 335 -28.46 -9.97 27.62
N PRO A 336 -29.16 -9.08 28.36
CA PRO A 336 -28.56 -8.24 29.40
C PRO A 336 -27.72 -8.98 30.45
N ARG A 337 -27.98 -10.29 30.65
CA ARG A 337 -27.26 -11.11 31.63
C ARG A 337 -25.92 -11.65 31.13
N ASP A 338 -25.76 -11.71 29.81
CA ASP A 338 -24.63 -12.39 29.17
C ASP A 338 -23.68 -11.37 28.51
N ILE A 339 -23.98 -10.07 28.56
CA ILE A 339 -23.11 -9.03 28.00
C ILE A 339 -21.85 -8.93 28.87
N PRO A 340 -20.65 -9.09 28.29
CA PRO A 340 -19.41 -8.99 29.05
C PRO A 340 -19.22 -7.61 29.68
N GLN A 341 -18.72 -7.57 30.92
CA GLN A 341 -18.43 -6.32 31.62
C GLN A 341 -17.47 -5.42 30.84
N ARG A 342 -16.49 -6.02 30.15
CA ARG A 342 -15.56 -5.32 29.24
C ARG A 342 -16.33 -4.49 28.20
N ARG A 343 -17.32 -5.09 27.52
CA ARG A 343 -18.16 -4.40 26.52
C ARG A 343 -18.97 -3.26 27.14
N VAL A 344 -19.51 -3.46 28.35
CA VAL A 344 -20.25 -2.42 29.09
C VAL A 344 -19.35 -1.25 29.50
N LYS A 345 -18.12 -1.52 29.96
CA LYS A 345 -17.15 -0.46 30.33
C LYS A 345 -16.86 0.48 29.16
N ARG A 346 -16.79 -0.05 27.94
CA ARG A 346 -16.54 0.72 26.72
C ARG A 346 -17.62 1.77 26.45
N TRP A 347 -18.86 1.51 26.86
CA TRP A 347 -19.96 2.48 26.73
C TRP A 347 -19.71 3.78 27.49
N ALA A 348 -18.87 3.78 28.52
CA ALA A 348 -18.52 4.98 29.28
C ALA A 348 -17.42 5.83 28.63
N PHE A 349 -16.73 5.32 27.60
CA PHE A 349 -15.63 6.04 26.97
C PHE A 349 -16.12 7.31 26.29
N ASN A 350 -17.26 7.22 25.60
CA ASN A 350 -17.97 8.34 25.02
C ASN A 350 -19.37 7.87 24.55
N ILE A 351 -20.27 8.82 24.29
CA ILE A 351 -21.63 8.51 23.85
C ILE A 351 -21.65 7.81 22.48
N GLU A 352 -20.65 8.05 21.63
CA GLU A 352 -20.51 7.39 20.34
C GLU A 352 -20.35 5.86 20.52
N GLU A 353 -19.52 5.41 21.46
CA GLU A 353 -19.35 3.99 21.80
C GLU A 353 -20.64 3.36 22.33
N LEU A 354 -21.36 4.07 23.21
CA LEU A 354 -22.67 3.62 23.70
C LEU A 354 -23.70 3.47 22.56
N LEU A 355 -23.72 4.40 21.61
CA LEU A 355 -24.68 4.41 20.50
C LEU A 355 -24.29 3.49 19.34
N LEU A 356 -23.01 3.13 19.20
CA LEU A 356 -22.55 2.12 18.24
C LEU A 356 -22.97 0.71 18.68
N ASP A 357 -22.96 0.45 19.98
CA ASP A 357 -23.39 -0.82 20.55
C ASP A 357 -24.92 -0.97 20.53
N PRO A 358 -25.50 -2.01 19.90
CA PRO A 358 -26.94 -2.23 19.90
C PRO A 358 -27.56 -2.39 21.30
N ALA A 359 -26.86 -3.07 22.21
CA ALA A 359 -27.34 -3.27 23.58
C ALA A 359 -27.17 -1.98 24.41
N GLY A 360 -26.08 -1.25 24.21
CA GLY A 360 -25.86 0.07 24.81
C GLY A 360 -26.94 1.07 24.41
N LYS A 361 -27.24 1.14 23.11
CA LYS A 361 -28.32 1.97 22.54
C LYS A 361 -29.69 1.63 23.10
N ASP A 362 -30.05 0.34 23.17
CA ASP A 362 -31.32 -0.11 23.76
C ASP A 362 -31.42 0.30 25.24
N GLN A 363 -30.33 0.15 26.01
CA GLN A 363 -30.33 0.59 27.41
C GLN A 363 -30.46 2.10 27.55
N PHE A 364 -29.76 2.86 26.73
CA PHE A 364 -29.84 4.32 26.74
C PHE A 364 -31.25 4.80 26.34
N SER A 365 -31.87 4.19 25.32
CA SER A 365 -33.26 4.49 24.95
C SER A 365 -34.22 4.26 26.12
N LYS A 366 -34.12 3.11 26.80
CA LYS A 366 -34.95 2.79 27.97
C LYS A 366 -34.73 3.75 29.15
N PHE A 367 -33.52 4.28 29.28
CA PHE A 367 -33.21 5.31 30.28
C PHE A 367 -33.89 6.65 29.92
N LEU A 368 -33.78 7.09 28.67
CA LEU A 368 -34.41 8.33 28.21
C LEU A 368 -35.95 8.28 28.26
N ASP A 369 -36.55 7.13 27.95
CA ASP A 369 -38.01 6.95 28.03
C ASP A 369 -38.53 7.12 29.47
N LYS A 370 -37.77 6.69 30.50
CA LYS A 370 -38.12 6.91 31.91
C LYS A 370 -38.05 8.38 32.33
N GLU A 371 -37.18 9.15 31.67
CA GLU A 371 -37.02 10.59 31.91
C GLU A 371 -37.84 11.43 30.93
N PHE A 372 -38.71 10.81 30.12
CA PHE A 372 -39.52 11.48 29.10
C PHE A 372 -38.69 12.36 28.14
N SER A 373 -37.51 11.84 27.72
CA SER A 373 -36.56 12.54 26.84
C SER A 373 -36.10 11.70 25.64
N GLY A 374 -36.84 10.64 25.31
CA GLY A 374 -36.53 9.68 24.25
C GLY A 374 -36.60 10.25 22.82
N GLU A 375 -37.31 11.35 22.62
CA GLU A 375 -37.45 12.05 21.34
C GLU A 375 -36.09 12.50 20.76
N ASN A 376 -35.15 12.91 21.62
CA ASN A 376 -33.82 13.36 21.21
C ASN A 376 -33.03 12.23 20.52
N LEU A 377 -33.05 11.03 21.10
CA LEU A 377 -32.37 9.87 20.52
C LEU A 377 -33.07 9.41 19.24
N LYS A 378 -34.40 9.40 19.21
CA LYS A 378 -35.19 9.03 18.03
C LYS A 378 -34.89 9.95 16.85
N PHE A 379 -34.89 11.27 17.07
CA PHE A 379 -34.53 12.25 16.04
C PHE A 379 -33.10 12.05 15.53
N TRP A 380 -32.14 11.89 16.44
CA TRP A 380 -30.73 11.69 16.07
C TRP A 380 -30.54 10.42 15.24
N MET A 381 -31.21 9.33 15.61
CA MET A 381 -31.21 8.05 14.89
C MET A 381 -31.86 8.19 13.51
N ALA A 382 -33.00 8.88 13.40
CA ALA A 382 -33.67 9.11 12.13
C ALA A 382 -32.78 9.93 11.17
N CYS A 383 -32.06 10.92 11.67
CA CYS A 383 -31.07 11.68 10.91
C CYS A 383 -29.87 10.81 10.47
N LYS A 384 -29.42 9.86 11.29
CA LYS A 384 -28.37 8.89 10.90
C LYS A 384 -28.85 7.95 9.80
N GLU A 385 -30.06 7.43 9.93
CA GLU A 385 -30.69 6.55 8.93
C GLU A 385 -30.82 7.27 7.59
N LEU A 386 -31.29 8.53 7.59
CA LEU A 386 -31.44 9.36 6.39
C LEU A 386 -30.16 9.41 5.55
N LYS A 387 -28.99 9.51 6.18
CA LYS A 387 -27.69 9.61 5.49
C LYS A 387 -27.35 8.34 4.72
N GLY A 388 -27.84 7.18 5.15
CA GLY A 388 -27.64 5.87 4.53
C GLY A 388 -28.69 5.49 3.48
N LEU A 389 -29.76 6.27 3.33
CA LEU A 389 -30.86 5.90 2.42
C LEU A 389 -30.49 6.04 0.93
N PRO A 390 -31.11 5.21 0.07
CA PRO A 390 -31.11 5.43 -1.38
C PRO A 390 -31.65 6.83 -1.71
N ILE A 391 -31.07 7.50 -2.71
CA ILE A 391 -31.42 8.90 -3.04
C ILE A 391 -32.92 9.10 -3.31
N ARG A 392 -33.60 8.09 -3.87
CA ARG A 392 -35.05 8.12 -4.16
C ARG A 392 -35.94 8.22 -2.90
N GLU A 393 -35.43 7.82 -1.74
CA GLU A 393 -36.19 7.78 -0.47
C GLU A 393 -35.87 9.00 0.42
N VAL A 394 -34.78 9.70 0.13
CA VAL A 394 -34.29 10.86 0.91
C VAL A 394 -35.39 11.93 1.02
N HIS A 395 -36.01 12.32 -0.10
CA HIS A 395 -37.01 13.38 -0.09
C HIS A 395 -38.19 13.05 0.84
N ARG A 396 -38.73 11.82 0.73
CA ARG A 396 -39.84 11.35 1.59
C ARG A 396 -39.42 11.34 3.07
N LYS A 397 -38.28 10.73 3.38
CA LYS A 397 -37.79 10.62 4.76
C LYS A 397 -37.49 11.99 5.39
N VAL A 398 -36.97 12.94 4.61
CA VAL A 398 -36.76 14.32 5.10
C VAL A 398 -38.07 14.94 5.59
N HIS A 399 -39.14 14.82 4.81
CA HIS A 399 -40.45 15.36 5.19
C HIS A 399 -40.99 14.66 6.44
N GLU A 400 -40.87 13.33 6.53
CA GLU A 400 -41.29 12.56 7.70
C GLU A 400 -40.58 13.01 8.98
N ILE A 401 -39.24 13.13 8.93
CA ILE A 401 -38.43 13.58 10.07
C ILE A 401 -38.83 15.01 10.48
N PHE A 402 -39.01 15.91 9.52
CA PHE A 402 -39.40 17.27 9.84
C PHE A 402 -40.77 17.34 10.50
N THR A 403 -41.78 16.66 9.94
CA THR A 403 -43.14 16.63 10.49
C THR A 403 -43.18 15.99 11.89
N GLU A 404 -42.39 14.94 12.12
CA GLU A 404 -42.40 14.24 13.41
C GLU A 404 -41.72 15.04 14.53
N PHE A 405 -40.62 15.76 14.24
CA PHE A 405 -39.73 16.30 15.27
C PHE A 405 -39.58 17.83 15.29
N LEU A 406 -39.76 18.53 14.16
CA LEU A 406 -39.41 19.96 14.03
C LEU A 406 -40.57 20.86 13.54
N ALA A 407 -41.63 20.29 12.97
CA ALA A 407 -42.79 21.07 12.51
C ALA A 407 -43.53 21.74 13.68
N PRO A 408 -44.21 22.88 13.44
CA PRO A 408 -45.11 23.47 14.43
C PRO A 408 -46.20 22.44 14.82
N GLY A 409 -46.27 22.09 16.11
CA GLY A 409 -47.20 21.05 16.59
C GLY A 409 -46.76 19.61 16.30
N ALA A 410 -45.45 19.39 16.06
CA ALA A 410 -44.85 18.06 15.94
C ALA A 410 -45.28 17.11 17.07
N HIS A 411 -45.43 15.82 16.74
CA HIS A 411 -45.86 14.81 17.72
C HIS A 411 -44.78 14.51 18.75
N ASN A 412 -43.50 14.53 18.34
CA ASN A 412 -42.34 14.28 19.18
C ASN A 412 -41.35 15.47 19.08
N PRO A 413 -41.70 16.68 19.56
CA PRO A 413 -40.90 17.87 19.32
C PRO A 413 -39.55 17.78 20.05
N VAL A 414 -38.44 18.00 19.33
CA VAL A 414 -37.10 18.08 19.93
C VAL A 414 -36.72 19.51 20.30
N ASN A 415 -35.93 19.68 21.36
CA ASN A 415 -35.44 20.98 21.79
C ASN A 415 -34.23 21.42 20.95
N VAL A 416 -34.50 22.18 19.89
CA VAL A 416 -33.48 22.75 18.99
C VAL A 416 -33.61 24.26 18.97
N ASP A 417 -32.48 24.97 18.99
CA ASP A 417 -32.45 26.43 18.88
C ASP A 417 -33.22 26.92 17.64
N GLY A 418 -34.00 28.00 17.82
CA GLY A 418 -34.89 28.52 16.78
C GLY A 418 -34.15 28.92 15.50
N THR A 419 -32.90 29.36 15.62
CA THR A 419 -32.02 29.69 14.48
C THR A 419 -31.72 28.47 13.61
N ILE A 420 -31.52 27.30 14.22
CA ILE A 420 -31.24 26.04 13.54
C ILE A 420 -32.52 25.50 12.89
N THR A 421 -33.66 25.60 13.58
CA THR A 421 -34.97 25.21 13.02
C THR A 421 -35.31 26.03 11.76
N GLU A 422 -35.01 27.34 11.78
CA GLU A 422 -35.15 28.22 10.60
C GLU A 422 -34.23 27.80 9.45
N LEU A 423 -32.97 27.50 9.75
CA LEU A 423 -32.00 27.02 8.77
C LEU A 423 -32.47 25.73 8.09
N VAL A 424 -32.97 24.77 8.87
CA VAL A 424 -33.51 23.51 8.35
C VAL A 424 -34.71 23.77 7.43
N ARG A 425 -35.65 24.64 7.84
CA ARG A 425 -36.83 24.98 7.03
C ARG A 425 -36.44 25.58 5.67
N ASN A 426 -35.53 26.54 5.66
CA ASN A 426 -35.03 27.16 4.43
C ASN A 426 -34.39 26.14 3.49
N ARG A 427 -33.64 25.17 4.02
CA ARG A 427 -33.02 24.11 3.20
C ARG A 427 -34.03 23.12 2.64
N MET A 428 -35.09 22.86 3.38
CA MET A 428 -36.19 22.01 2.92
C MET A 428 -36.95 22.63 1.74
N GLU A 429 -37.10 23.96 1.71
CA GLU A 429 -37.77 24.67 0.62
C GLU A 429 -36.95 24.71 -0.68
N VAL A 430 -35.62 24.78 -0.58
CA VAL A 430 -34.75 24.90 -1.75
C VAL A 430 -34.42 23.54 -2.38
N ASN A 431 -33.82 22.63 -1.62
CA ASN A 431 -33.43 21.29 -2.11
C ASN A 431 -33.09 20.38 -0.91
N PRO A 432 -34.03 19.56 -0.43
CA PRO A 432 -33.80 18.69 0.72
C PRO A 432 -32.81 17.57 0.37
N THR A 433 -31.59 17.70 0.88
CA THR A 433 -30.55 16.67 0.76
C THR A 433 -30.49 15.80 2.01
N ARG A 434 -29.73 14.69 1.94
CA ARG A 434 -29.48 13.81 3.10
C ARG A 434 -28.74 14.47 4.27
N TYR A 435 -28.27 15.71 4.10
CA TYR A 435 -27.53 16.51 5.08
C TYR A 435 -28.35 17.69 5.63
N VAL A 436 -29.65 17.75 5.30
CA VAL A 436 -30.52 18.88 5.66
C VAL A 436 -30.59 19.14 7.16
N PHE A 437 -30.47 18.10 7.98
CA PHE A 437 -30.55 18.16 9.45
C PHE A 437 -29.20 18.16 10.16
N ASP A 438 -28.06 18.33 9.48
CA ASP A 438 -26.72 18.16 10.10
C ASP A 438 -26.53 19.04 11.34
N GLU A 439 -26.88 20.32 11.27
CA GLU A 439 -26.76 21.26 12.39
C GLU A 439 -27.70 20.92 13.54
N ALA A 440 -28.94 20.50 13.24
CA ALA A 440 -29.92 20.08 14.24
C ALA A 440 -29.50 18.77 14.91
N GLN A 441 -29.02 17.80 14.13
CA GLN A 441 -28.51 16.53 14.61
C GLN A 441 -27.30 16.74 15.53
N ASP A 442 -26.36 17.60 15.16
CA ASP A 442 -25.19 17.94 15.97
C ASP A 442 -25.58 18.68 17.27
N HIS A 443 -26.60 19.54 17.21
CA HIS A 443 -27.13 20.23 18.38
C HIS A 443 -27.71 19.23 19.39
N ILE A 444 -28.62 18.35 18.94
CA ILE A 444 -29.23 17.31 19.77
C ILE A 444 -28.19 16.31 20.28
N PHE A 445 -27.20 15.95 19.46
CA PHE A 445 -26.11 15.09 19.90
C PHE A 445 -25.30 15.70 21.06
N LYS A 446 -24.94 16.99 20.95
CA LYS A 446 -24.21 17.71 22.01
C LYS A 446 -25.05 17.81 23.29
N LEU A 447 -26.35 18.06 23.16
CA LEU A 447 -27.30 18.08 24.27
C LEU A 447 -27.33 16.74 25.01
N MET A 448 -27.52 15.63 24.28
CA MET A 448 -27.49 14.29 24.89
C MET A 448 -26.12 13.98 25.50
N LYS A 449 -25.03 14.37 24.85
CA LYS A 449 -23.66 14.12 25.32
C LYS A 449 -23.34 14.84 26.64
N SER A 450 -23.75 16.10 26.78
CA SER A 450 -23.45 16.88 27.99
C SER A 450 -24.39 16.53 29.15
N ASP A 451 -25.66 16.23 28.89
CA ASP A 451 -26.68 16.02 29.92
C ASP A 451 -27.08 14.54 30.09
N SER A 452 -27.91 14.01 29.20
CA SER A 452 -28.55 12.70 29.38
C SER A 452 -27.54 11.54 29.49
N TYR A 453 -26.48 11.55 28.70
CA TYR A 453 -25.41 10.55 28.76
C TYR A 453 -24.64 10.60 30.09
N SER A 454 -24.29 11.81 30.55
CA SER A 454 -23.65 12.01 31.85
C SER A 454 -24.54 11.53 33.01
N ARG A 455 -25.85 11.70 32.92
CA ARG A 455 -26.82 11.17 33.90
C ARG A 455 -26.96 9.65 33.80
N TYR A 456 -27.02 9.10 32.58
CA TYR A 456 -27.06 7.66 32.34
C TYR A 456 -25.89 6.92 32.99
N LEU A 457 -24.64 7.38 32.80
CA LEU A 457 -23.47 6.74 33.41
C LEU A 457 -23.46 6.75 34.95
N ARG A 458 -24.20 7.68 35.57
CA ARG A 458 -24.36 7.75 37.05
C ARG A 458 -25.56 6.97 37.56
N SER A 459 -26.47 6.58 36.67
CA SER A 459 -27.71 5.88 37.00
C SER A 459 -27.47 4.47 37.53
N ASP A 460 -28.42 3.98 38.33
CA ASP A 460 -28.40 2.59 38.79
C ASP A 460 -28.53 1.62 37.61
N GLN A 461 -29.21 2.02 36.54
CA GLN A 461 -29.37 1.20 35.34
C GLN A 461 -28.03 0.85 34.69
N TYR A 462 -27.10 1.81 34.54
CA TYR A 462 -25.76 1.53 34.02
C TYR A 462 -24.92 0.70 35.02
N LYS A 463 -24.96 1.05 36.31
CA LYS A 463 -24.21 0.36 37.37
C LYS A 463 -24.61 -1.11 37.54
N GLU A 464 -25.90 -1.43 37.39
CA GLU A 464 -26.41 -2.81 37.42
C GLU A 464 -25.82 -3.65 36.28
N PHE A 465 -25.70 -3.09 35.07
CA PHE A 465 -25.08 -3.78 33.93
C PHE A 465 -23.57 -3.95 34.12
N LEU A 466 -22.90 -2.89 34.60
CA LEU A 466 -21.46 -2.93 34.84
C LEU A 466 -21.08 -3.97 35.91
N SER A 467 -21.91 -4.13 36.94
CA SER A 467 -21.70 -5.11 38.02
C SER A 467 -22.16 -6.53 37.67
N GLY A 468 -22.91 -6.73 36.59
CA GLY A 468 -23.53 -8.02 36.24
C GLY A 468 -24.63 -8.47 37.21
N THR A 469 -25.10 -7.59 38.11
CA THR A 469 -26.11 -7.93 39.13
C THR A 469 -27.34 -7.04 39.02
N ARG A 470 -28.51 -7.64 38.71
CA ARG A 470 -29.81 -7.01 38.96
C ARG A 470 -30.40 -7.50 40.28
N LYS A 471 -30.66 -6.59 41.22
CA LYS A 471 -31.51 -6.86 42.40
C LYS A 471 -32.95 -7.10 41.91
N LYS A 472 -33.59 -8.19 42.36
CA LYS A 472 -35.02 -8.45 42.13
C LYS A 472 -35.84 -7.26 42.64
N SER A 473 -36.51 -6.54 41.73
CA SER A 473 -37.52 -5.55 42.13
C SER A 473 -38.69 -6.29 42.78
N ARG A 474 -38.85 -6.11 44.10
CA ARG A 474 -39.93 -6.68 44.88
C ARG A 474 -41.20 -5.91 44.54
N LYS A 475 -42.00 -6.41 43.58
CA LYS A 475 -43.38 -5.92 43.36
C LYS A 475 -44.15 -6.07 44.67
N ARG A 476 -44.51 -4.96 45.29
CA ARG A 476 -45.40 -4.91 46.46
C ARG A 476 -46.81 -5.21 45.95
N LEU A 477 -47.26 -6.45 46.12
CA LEU A 477 -48.66 -6.82 45.94
C LEU A 477 -49.45 -6.22 47.12
N GLU A 478 -50.17 -5.14 46.88
CA GLU A 478 -51.25 -4.72 47.76
C GLU A 478 -52.44 -5.66 47.55
N ILE A 479 -52.63 -6.59 48.48
CA ILE A 479 -53.87 -7.34 48.60
C ILE A 479 -54.87 -6.44 49.32
N ARG A 480 -55.83 -5.89 48.58
CA ARG A 480 -57.04 -5.29 49.16
C ARG A 480 -57.83 -6.38 49.89
N LYS A 481 -57.87 -6.31 51.22
CA LYS A 481 -58.83 -7.07 52.02
C LYS A 481 -60.21 -6.46 51.77
N VAL A 482 -61.09 -7.22 51.12
CA VAL A 482 -62.54 -6.97 51.13
C VAL A 482 -63.07 -7.52 52.45
N ALA A 483 -63.73 -6.66 53.22
CA ALA A 483 -64.47 -7.04 54.41
C ALA A 483 -65.76 -7.77 54.00
N VAL A 484 -66.08 -8.84 54.73
CA VAL A 484 -67.43 -9.38 54.89
C VAL A 484 -67.71 -9.39 56.38
#